data_AF-A0A8J8F4K9-F1
#
_entry.id   AF-A0A8J8F4K9-F1
#
_cell.length_a   1.000
_cell.length_b   1.000
_cell.length_c   1.000
_cell.angle_alpha   90.00
_cell.angle_beta   90.00
_cell.angle_gamma   90.00
#
_symmetry.space_group_name_H-M   'P 1'
#
loop_
_entity.id
_entity.type
_entity.pdbx_description
1 polymer ?
#
loop_
_entity_poly.entity_id
_entity_poly.type
_entity_poly.pdbx_seq_one_letter_code
_entity_poly.pdbx_strand_id
1 'polypeptide(L)' 'MASPSGENNNRAEEMIDVLLVEPNQGDVRLFEENLEQGKIVNTIHTVSNGEAAIDFVNQRGEYEGVPQPDL' A
#
# COMPACT_ATOMS: atom_id res chain seq x y z
N MET A 1 46.46 1.89 2.49
CA MET A 1 45.88 0.57 2.21
C MET A 1 44.40 0.65 2.52
N ALA A 2 43.59 0.40 1.48
CA ALA A 2 42.14 0.11 1.38
C ALA A 2 41.27 0.25 2.64
N SER A 3 40.03 0.72 2.62
CA SER A 3 39.10 1.33 1.65
C SER A 3 37.85 1.67 2.51
N PRO A 4 37.02 2.65 2.14
CA PRO A 4 35.76 2.93 2.84
C PRO A 4 34.76 1.82 2.50
N SER A 5 34.24 1.12 3.51
CA SER A 5 33.10 0.22 3.32
C SER A 5 31.86 1.08 3.19
N GLY A 6 31.39 1.23 1.95
CA GLY A 6 30.16 1.93 1.62
C GLY A 6 28.98 1.38 2.41
N GLU A 7 28.20 2.28 2.99
CA GLU A 7 26.79 2.03 3.24
C GLU A 7 26.15 1.72 1.89
N ASN A 8 25.90 0.43 1.68
CA ASN A 8 25.23 -0.08 0.51
C ASN A 8 23.84 0.56 0.43
N ASN A 9 23.70 1.50 -0.50
CA ASN A 9 22.42 1.96 -1.01
C ASN A 9 21.72 0.79 -1.73
N ASN A 10 21.20 -0.16 -0.95
CA ASN A 10 20.26 -1.15 -1.42
C ASN A 10 18.87 -0.73 -0.95
N ARG A 11 18.36 0.39 -1.49
CA ARG A 11 16.92 0.53 -1.63
C ARG A 11 16.51 -0.39 -2.77
N ALA A 12 16.40 -1.69 -2.47
CA ALA A 12 15.42 -2.46 -3.20
C ALA A 12 14.12 -1.66 -3.08
N GLU A 13 13.53 -1.34 -4.21
CA GLU A 13 12.27 -0.63 -4.35
C GLU A 13 11.24 -1.39 -3.50
N GLU A 14 11.13 -1.03 -2.23
CA GLU A 14 10.30 -1.74 -1.26
C GLU A 14 8.87 -1.40 -1.62
N MET A 15 8.25 -2.30 -2.38
CA MET A 15 6.87 -2.16 -2.79
C MET A 15 6.01 -2.04 -1.53
N ILE A 16 5.12 -1.07 -1.51
CA ILE A 16 4.26 -0.78 -0.35
C ILE A 16 2.86 -1.36 -0.54
N ASP A 17 2.23 -1.81 0.54
CA ASP A 17 0.82 -2.17 0.57
C ASP A 17 -0.02 -0.93 0.90
N VAL A 18 -0.98 -0.55 0.05
CA VAL A 18 -1.72 0.71 0.18
C VAL A 18 -3.20 0.45 0.47
N LEU A 19 -3.81 1.29 1.32
CA LEU A 19 -5.27 1.36 1.47
C LEU A 19 -5.82 2.58 0.70
N LEU A 20 -6.62 2.32 -0.32
CA LEU A 20 -7.36 3.33 -1.08
C LEU A 20 -8.80 3.44 -0.56
N VAL A 21 -9.19 4.66 -0.16
CA VAL A 21 -10.56 4.97 0.28
C VAL A 21 -11.26 5.74 -0.82
N GLU A 22 -12.04 5.06 -1.66
CA GLU A 22 -12.71 5.66 -2.81
C GLU A 22 -14.10 5.02 -3.05
N PRO A 23 -15.21 5.78 -2.88
CA PRO A 23 -16.56 5.27 -3.12
C PRO A 23 -16.87 4.97 -4.59
N ASN A 24 -16.16 5.59 -5.54
CA ASN A 24 -16.40 5.40 -6.97
C ASN A 24 -15.54 4.26 -7.54
N GLN A 25 -16.19 3.16 -7.93
CA GLN A 25 -15.51 2.01 -8.54
C GLN A 25 -14.75 2.35 -9.84
N GLY A 26 -15.21 3.35 -10.59
CA GLY A 26 -14.50 3.82 -11.77
C GLY A 26 -13.16 4.47 -11.42
N ASP A 27 -13.12 5.25 -10.34
CA ASP A 27 -11.91 5.92 -9.88
C ASP A 27 -10.95 4.92 -9.24
N VAL A 28 -11.45 3.95 -8.46
CA VAL A 28 -10.67 2.81 -7.94
C VAL A 28 -9.87 2.14 -9.05
N ARG A 29 -10.54 1.81 -10.16
CA ARG A 29 -9.89 1.14 -11.29
C ARG A 29 -8.78 1.98 -11.91
N LEU A 30 -9.00 3.29 -12.04
CA LEU A 30 -7.98 4.21 -12.56
C LEU A 30 -6.78 4.30 -11.62
N PHE A 31 -6.98 4.31 -10.30
CA PHE A 31 -5.89 4.32 -9.34
C PHE A 31 -5.10 3.01 -9.33
N GLU A 32 -5.78 1.86 -9.38
CA GLU A 32 -5.14 0.54 -9.50
C GLU A 32 -4.20 0.50 -10.71
N GLU A 33 -4.71 0.87 -11.89
CA GLU A 33 -3.93 0.83 -13.14
C GLU A 33 -2.72 1.78 -13.09
N ASN A 34 -2.87 2.98 -12.50
CA ASN A 34 -1.78 3.94 -12.39
C ASN A 34 -0.70 3.51 -11.39
N LEU A 35 -1.10 2.93 -10.25
CA LEU A 35 -0.18 2.49 -9.19
C LEU A 35 0.58 1.22 -9.60
N GLU A 36 -0.09 0.28 -10.27
CA GLU A 36 0.55 -0.91 -10.86
C GLU A 36 1.60 -0.54 -11.92
N GLN A 37 1.29 0.44 -12.78
CA GLN A 37 2.25 0.95 -13.77
C GLN A 37 3.48 1.60 -13.15
N GLY A 38 3.32 2.22 -11.98
CA GLY A 38 4.42 2.82 -11.22
C GLY A 38 5.38 1.79 -10.62
N LYS A 39 4.99 0.51 -10.50
CA LYS A 39 5.73 -0.57 -9.82
C LYS A 39 6.11 -0.25 -8.36
N ILE A 40 5.38 0.64 -7.72
CA ILE A 40 5.64 1.11 -6.35
C ILE A 40 4.81 0.33 -5.33
N VAL A 41 3.71 -0.30 -5.75
CA VAL A 41 2.77 -0.99 -4.85
C VAL A 41 2.84 -2.50 -5.00
N ASN A 42 2.69 -3.22 -3.89
CA ASN A 42 2.56 -4.68 -3.88
C ASN A 42 1.08 -5.08 -3.87
N THR A 43 0.32 -4.55 -2.91
CA THR A 43 -1.12 -4.77 -2.78
C THR A 43 -1.86 -3.44 -2.66
N ILE A 44 -3.01 -3.33 -3.32
CA ILE A 44 -3.95 -2.22 -3.11
C ILE A 44 -5.21 -2.80 -2.45
N HIS A 45 -5.45 -2.39 -1.21
CA HIS A 45 -6.68 -2.64 -0.50
C HIS A 45 -7.66 -1.50 -0.78
N THR A 46 -8.94 -1.80 -1.01
CA THR A 46 -9.94 -0.78 -1.35
C THR A 46 -11.11 -0.83 -0.40
N VAL A 47 -11.56 0.35 0.04
CA VAL A 47 -12.78 0.53 0.84
C VAL A 47 -13.54 1.75 0.33
N SER A 48 -14.87 1.75 0.46
CA SER A 48 -15.70 2.80 -0.13
C SER A 48 -16.00 3.98 0.80
N ASN A 49 -15.59 3.92 2.08
CA ASN A 49 -15.89 4.97 3.04
C ASN A 49 -14.88 4.99 4.21
N GLY A 50 -14.92 6.07 4.99
CA GLY A 50 -14.00 6.28 6.11
C GLY A 50 -14.23 5.38 7.31
N GLU A 51 -15.46 4.92 7.58
CA GLU A 51 -15.73 3.99 8.67
C GLU A 51 -15.06 2.64 8.41
N ALA A 52 -15.26 2.10 7.19
CA ALA A 52 -14.57 0.92 6.70
C ALA A 52 -13.05 1.11 6.70
N ALA A 53 -12.54 2.29 6.34
CA ALA A 53 -11.10 2.56 6.41
C ALA A 53 -10.55 2.51 7.85
N ILE A 54 -11.27 3.07 8.81
CA ILE A 54 -10.86 3.02 10.22
C ILE A 54 -10.93 1.58 10.73
N ASP A 55 -11.96 0.82 10.37
CA ASP A 55 -12.06 -0.60 10.74
C ASP A 55 -10.95 -1.43 10.10
N PHE A 56 -10.58 -1.15 8.85
CA PHE A 56 -9.47 -1.79 8.15
C PHE A 56 -8.14 -1.55 8.87
N VAL A 57 -7.81 -0.29 9.15
CA VAL A 57 -6.54 0.10 9.81
C VAL A 57 -6.42 -0.50 11.20
N ASN A 58 -7.54 -0.64 11.91
CA ASN A 58 -7.57 -1.26 13.23
C ASN A 58 -7.83 -2.78 13.19
N GLN A 59 -7.92 -3.38 11.99
CA GLN A 59 -8.19 -4.80 11.77
C GLN A 59 -9.40 -5.32 12.56
N ARG A 60 -10.53 -4.59 12.50
CA ARG A 60 -11.77 -4.95 13.20
C ARG A 60 -12.81 -5.54 12.26
N GLY A 61 -13.69 -6.37 12.82
CA GLY A 61 -14.86 -6.86 12.10
C GLY A 61 -14.47 -7.73 10.91
N GLU A 62 -14.86 -7.34 9.71
CA GLU A 62 -14.56 -8.10 8.49
C GLU A 62 -13.09 -8.03 8.05
N TYR A 63 -12.30 -7.12 8.65
CA TYR A 63 -10.88 -6.93 8.32
C TYR A 63 -9.93 -7.61 9.34
N GLU A 64 -10.47 -8.45 10.23
CA GLU A 64 -9.65 -9.25 11.14
C GLU A 64 -8.69 -10.17 10.37
N GLY A 65 -7.39 -10.05 10.64
CA GLY A 65 -6.35 -10.86 9.99
C GLY A 65 -5.95 -10.41 8.58
N VAL A 66 -6.52 -9.32 8.07
CA VAL A 66 -6.03 -8.68 6.83
C VAL A 66 -4.70 -7.98 7.11
N PRO A 67 -3.67 -8.11 6.24
CA PRO A 67 -2.41 -7.39 6.41
C PRO A 67 -2.61 -5.88 6.60
N GLN A 68 -1.85 -5.30 7.52
CA GLN A 68 -1.91 -3.86 7.75
C GLN A 68 -1.22 -3.13 6.59
N PRO A 69 -1.82 -2.09 6.01
CA PRO A 69 -1.23 -1.36 4.91
C PRO A 69 -0.10 -0.45 5.42
N ASP A 70 0.86 -0.20 4.54
CA ASP A 70 1.90 0.81 4.68
C ASP A 70 1.29 2.19 4.37
N LEU A 71 0.83 2.88 5.43
CA LEU A 71 0.23 4.23 5.36
C LEU A 71 1.28 5.36 5.39
#